data_AF-A0A222SQU6-F1
#
_entry.id   AF-A0A222SQU6-F1
#
_cell.length_a   1.000
_cell.length_b   1.000
_cell.length_c   1.000
_cell.angle_alpha   90.00
_cell.angle_beta   90.00
_cell.angle_gamma   90.00
#
_symmetry.space_group_name_H-M   'P 1'
#
loop_
_entity.id
_entity.type
_entity.pdbx_description
1 polymer ?
#
loop_
_entity_poly.entity_id
_entity_poly.type
_entity_poly.pdbx_seq_one_letter_code
_entity_poly.pdbx_strand_id
1 'polypeptide(L)'
;MAMPKSLPAHCTARCVAQCAVQRAAQRAVRCAASGAARTTTYANHTKTNNPSEYPTRMRGISMIPQATPTDVIGAERQRPGWPEILAAAVAYILSYLIGPPIVSALTDDESVASGLSLAALSGIMGLLAFFAAFAIRVRPWSAFNVRAITTRWVFFSLGFGLLAFVLTRVVAAVFVAIAGSTDGDPQGDYHDAANAGPLALTLQLLFIAVLTPIGEEFAFRGVISTALTRYGPWVSVIGSTVVFALAHGINLALIPALVVGAINGILLVRTKSVWPGVIVHAVNNGVATILVVLFG
;
A
#
# COMPACT_ATOMS: atom_id res chain seq x y z
N MET A 1 19.08 37.34 -55.12
CA MET A 1 17.92 36.64 -54.54
C MET A 1 18.42 35.75 -53.42
N ALA A 2 18.24 36.15 -52.16
CA ALA A 2 18.57 35.34 -51.00
C ALA A 2 17.26 34.82 -50.38
N MET A 3 17.07 33.50 -50.35
CA MET A 3 15.96 32.87 -49.64
C MET A 3 16.30 32.71 -48.15
N PRO A 4 15.35 32.91 -47.22
CA PRO A 4 15.58 32.69 -45.81
C PRO A 4 15.53 31.20 -45.45
N LYS A 5 16.48 30.78 -44.60
CA LYS A 5 16.54 29.43 -44.01
C LYS A 5 15.36 29.24 -43.04
N SER A 6 14.59 28.17 -43.23
CA SER A 6 13.54 27.71 -42.32
C SER A 6 14.11 27.26 -40.97
N LEU A 7 13.51 27.72 -39.87
CA LEU A 7 13.76 27.23 -38.50
C LEU A 7 13.25 25.79 -38.31
N PRO A 8 13.92 24.95 -37.48
CA PRO A 8 13.55 23.55 -37.30
C PRO A 8 12.29 23.39 -36.42
N ALA A 9 11.37 22.53 -36.87
CA ALA A 9 10.08 22.20 -36.25
C ALA A 9 10.12 21.67 -34.81
N HIS A 10 11.31 21.38 -34.26
CA HIS A 10 11.47 20.94 -32.87
C HIS A 10 11.34 22.07 -31.84
N CYS A 11 11.55 23.34 -32.23
CA CYS A 11 11.39 24.48 -31.32
C CYS A 11 9.92 24.81 -31.02
N THR A 12 9.01 24.60 -31.96
CA THR A 12 7.58 24.90 -31.81
C THR A 12 6.84 23.88 -30.96
N ALA A 13 7.16 22.59 -31.05
CA ALA A 13 6.49 21.54 -30.27
C ALA A 13 6.76 21.66 -28.76
N ARG A 14 8.00 21.98 -28.36
CA ARG A 14 8.34 22.23 -26.95
C ARG A 14 7.65 23.47 -26.39
N CYS A 15 7.52 24.52 -27.21
CA CYS A 15 6.84 25.75 -26.82
C CYS A 15 5.32 25.54 -26.63
N VAL A 16 4.68 24.76 -27.51
CA VAL A 16 3.26 24.39 -27.39
C VAL A 16 3.01 23.51 -26.16
N ALA A 17 3.87 22.53 -25.88
CA ALA A 17 3.78 21.69 -24.69
C ALA A 17 3.95 22.50 -23.40
N GLN A 18 4.90 23.43 -23.35
CA GLN A 18 5.08 24.34 -22.21
C GLN A 18 3.89 25.28 -22.02
N CYS A 19 3.29 25.78 -23.11
CA CYS A 19 2.12 26.64 -23.05
C CYS A 19 0.86 25.88 -22.57
N ALA A 20 0.72 24.60 -22.93
CA ALA A 20 -0.37 23.74 -22.45
C ALA A 20 -0.25 23.42 -20.95
N VAL A 21 0.95 23.12 -20.47
CA VAL A 21 1.24 22.90 -19.04
C VAL A 21 0.98 24.18 -18.23
N GLN A 22 1.38 25.35 -18.75
CA GLN A 22 1.10 26.64 -18.10
C GLN A 22 -0.41 26.96 -18.04
N ARG A 23 -1.18 26.66 -19.09
CA ARG A 23 -2.63 26.86 -19.09
C ARG A 23 -3.37 25.91 -18.14
N ALA A 24 -2.89 24.66 -18.00
CA ALA A 24 -3.43 23.70 -17.03
C ALA A 24 -3.16 24.15 -15.59
N ALA A 25 -1.95 24.65 -15.31
CA ALA A 25 -1.59 25.21 -14.01
C ALA A 25 -2.41 26.46 -13.67
N GLN A 26 -2.64 27.37 -14.63
CA GLN A 26 -3.47 28.55 -14.43
C GLN A 26 -4.96 28.21 -14.20
N ARG A 27 -5.49 27.14 -14.83
CA ARG A 27 -6.86 26.66 -14.56
C ARG A 27 -7.01 26.06 -13.16
N ALA A 28 -6.02 25.29 -12.71
CA ALA A 28 -6.02 24.73 -11.35
C ALA A 28 -6.01 25.83 -10.27
N VAL A 29 -5.22 26.89 -10.49
CA VAL A 29 -5.17 28.07 -9.58
C VAL A 29 -6.50 28.85 -9.58
N ARG A 30 -7.15 29.02 -10.74
CA ARG A 30 -8.47 29.68 -10.82
C ARG A 30 -9.58 28.86 -10.15
N CYS A 31 -9.57 27.53 -10.27
CA CYS A 31 -10.51 26.66 -9.57
C CYS A 31 -10.33 26.74 -8.05
N ALA A 32 -9.08 26.74 -7.55
CA ALA A 32 -8.78 26.90 -6.14
C ALA A 32 -9.23 28.28 -5.59
N ALA A 33 -9.02 29.37 -6.35
CA ALA A 33 -9.48 30.70 -5.99
C ALA A 33 -11.03 30.80 -5.96
N SER A 34 -11.72 30.12 -6.88
CA SER A 34 -13.20 30.11 -6.93
C SER A 34 -13.86 29.28 -5.81
N GLY A 35 -13.13 28.29 -5.26
CA GLY A 35 -13.60 27.50 -4.12
C GLY A 35 -13.44 28.23 -2.78
N ALA A 36 -12.40 29.06 -2.64
CA ALA A 36 -12.14 29.84 -1.44
C ALA A 36 -13.09 31.04 -1.27
N ALA A 37 -13.71 31.52 -2.36
CA ALA A 37 -14.64 32.66 -2.34
C ALA A 37 -16.03 32.33 -1.75
N ARG A 38 -16.30 31.08 -1.35
CA ARG A 38 -17.65 30.64 -0.92
C ARG A 38 -17.86 30.54 0.60
N THR A 39 -16.88 30.94 1.42
CA THR A 39 -16.98 30.88 2.89
C THR A 39 -16.44 32.14 3.55
N THR A 40 -17.03 33.29 3.26
CA THR A 40 -17.00 34.47 4.14
C THR A 40 -18.18 35.38 3.80
N THR A 41 -19.27 35.27 4.56
CA THR A 41 -20.31 36.30 4.60
C THR A 41 -20.61 36.57 6.06
N TYR A 42 -20.10 37.70 6.57
CA TYR A 42 -20.46 38.26 7.86
C TYR A 42 -20.90 39.72 7.65
N ALA A 43 -22.08 40.02 8.19
CA ALA A 43 -22.61 41.29 8.70
C ALA A 43 -22.22 42.65 8.04
N ASN A 44 -23.28 43.37 7.63
CA ASN A 44 -23.37 44.83 7.42
C ASN A 44 -24.30 45.38 8.54
N HIS A 45 -24.31 46.61 9.07
CA HIS A 45 -23.83 47.96 8.75
C HIS A 45 -23.81 48.74 10.10
N THR A 46 -23.00 49.79 10.34
CA THR A 46 -23.35 51.21 10.08
C THR A 46 -22.13 52.15 10.17
N LYS A 47 -22.27 53.30 9.50
CA LYS A 47 -21.30 54.37 9.19
C LYS A 47 -20.96 55.29 10.37
N THR A 48 -19.74 55.86 10.39
CA THR A 48 -19.46 57.31 10.59
C THR A 48 -18.08 57.70 10.03
N ASN A 49 -17.96 58.94 9.55
CA ASN A 49 -16.81 59.56 8.87
C ASN A 49 -15.81 60.19 9.88
N ASN A 50 -14.50 60.00 9.70
CA ASN A 50 -13.46 60.93 10.17
C ASN A 50 -12.13 60.69 9.42
N PRO A 51 -11.46 61.70 8.80
CA PRO A 51 -10.18 61.53 8.13
C PRO A 51 -9.01 61.97 9.04
N SER A 52 -8.63 61.13 10.00
CA SER A 52 -7.38 61.34 10.77
C SER A 52 -6.91 60.05 11.43
N GLU A 53 -6.65 59.00 10.65
CA GLU A 53 -5.93 57.82 11.16
C GLU A 53 -5.35 57.02 9.99
N TYR A 54 -4.03 57.00 9.88
CA TYR A 54 -3.31 56.00 9.09
C TYR A 54 -3.35 54.67 9.87
N PRO A 55 -3.90 53.57 9.33
CA PRO A 55 -3.68 52.26 9.92
C PRO A 55 -2.65 51.48 9.10
N THR A 56 -1.46 51.38 9.67
CA THR A 56 -0.44 50.38 9.37
C THR A 56 -1.03 48.98 9.58
N ARG A 57 -1.33 48.22 8.51
CA ARG A 57 -1.31 46.73 8.46
C ARG A 57 -1.88 46.22 7.11
N MET A 58 -1.03 46.02 6.11
CA MET A 58 -1.29 44.95 5.14
C MET A 58 -0.93 43.62 5.80
N ARG A 59 -1.93 42.90 6.32
CA ARG A 59 -1.75 41.52 6.77
C ARG A 59 -1.65 40.62 5.54
N GLY A 60 -0.46 40.05 5.38
CA GLY A 60 -0.06 38.86 4.61
C GLY A 60 -1.11 38.18 3.75
N ILE A 61 -0.99 38.38 2.44
CA ILE A 61 -1.26 37.31 1.48
C ILE A 61 -0.20 36.24 1.78
N SER A 62 -0.61 35.12 2.39
CA SER A 62 0.24 33.95 2.55
C SER A 62 0.59 33.45 1.14
N MET A 63 1.77 33.85 0.65
CA MET A 63 2.37 33.20 -0.51
C MET A 63 2.57 31.74 -0.13
N ILE A 64 1.88 30.83 -0.83
CA ILE A 64 2.18 29.40 -0.75
C ILE A 64 3.65 29.26 -1.17
N PRO A 65 4.57 28.85 -0.29
CA PRO A 65 5.96 28.69 -0.66
C PRO A 65 6.04 27.63 -1.76
N GLN A 66 6.57 27.98 -2.93
CA GLN A 66 6.88 26.97 -3.94
C GLN A 66 8.04 26.12 -3.41
N ALA A 67 7.84 24.81 -3.36
CA ALA A 67 8.88 23.88 -2.94
C ALA A 67 10.13 24.09 -3.81
N THR A 68 11.28 24.29 -3.15
CA THR A 68 12.55 24.48 -3.86
C THR A 68 13.00 23.16 -4.49
N PRO A 69 13.81 23.17 -5.56
CA PRO A 69 14.37 21.94 -6.14
C PRO A 69 15.08 21.07 -5.09
N THR A 70 15.70 21.68 -4.08
CA THR A 70 16.31 21.03 -2.92
C THR A 70 15.31 20.29 -2.03
N ASP A 71 14.11 20.84 -1.83
CA ASP A 71 13.04 20.19 -1.06
C ASP A 71 12.51 18.94 -1.78
N VAL A 72 12.40 19.01 -3.12
CA VAL A 72 11.98 17.88 -3.96
C VAL A 72 13.02 16.76 -3.93
N ILE A 73 14.31 17.10 -4.06
CA ILE A 73 15.43 16.14 -3.97
C ILE A 73 15.51 15.52 -2.56
N GLY A 74 15.26 16.30 -1.51
CA GLY A 74 15.21 15.81 -0.14
C GLY A 74 14.08 14.82 0.12
N ALA A 75 12.88 15.09 -0.43
CA ALA A 75 11.74 14.19 -0.35
C ALA A 75 11.95 12.87 -1.13
N GLU A 76 12.63 12.91 -2.28
CA GLU A 76 12.98 11.68 -3.02
C GLU A 76 13.98 10.79 -2.29
N ARG A 77 14.89 11.38 -1.49
CA ARG A 77 15.83 10.61 -0.66
C ARG A 77 15.16 9.86 0.49
N GLN A 78 13.95 10.26 0.89
CA GLN A 78 13.25 9.70 2.05
C GLN A 78 12.20 8.64 1.71
N ARG A 79 12.28 7.98 0.55
CA ARG A 79 11.42 6.84 0.20
C ARG A 79 12.22 5.65 -0.31
N PRO A 80 11.73 4.41 -0.14
CA PRO A 80 12.38 3.23 -0.71
C PRO A 80 12.50 3.36 -2.23
N GLY A 81 13.64 2.90 -2.72
CA GLY A 81 14.08 2.93 -4.11
C GLY A 81 14.31 1.52 -4.65
N TRP A 82 15.01 1.43 -5.78
CA TRP A 82 15.43 0.14 -6.34
C TRP A 82 16.37 -0.68 -5.43
N PRO A 83 17.35 -0.08 -4.71
CA PRO A 83 18.19 -0.84 -3.79
C PRO A 83 17.40 -1.52 -2.67
N GLU A 84 16.42 -0.81 -2.09
CA GLU A 84 15.53 -1.36 -1.06
C GLU A 84 14.64 -2.49 -1.60
N ILE A 85 14.06 -2.31 -2.79
CA ILE A 85 13.27 -3.38 -3.44
C ILE A 85 14.15 -4.60 -3.69
N LEU A 86 15.36 -4.43 -4.21
CA LEU A 86 16.26 -5.53 -4.50
C LEU A 86 16.66 -6.28 -3.22
N ALA A 87 17.02 -5.55 -2.16
CA ALA A 87 17.36 -6.14 -0.87
C ALA A 87 16.18 -6.94 -0.29
N ALA A 88 14.97 -6.37 -0.31
CA ALA A 88 13.76 -7.06 0.12
C ALA A 88 13.48 -8.32 -0.72
N ALA A 89 13.58 -8.21 -2.04
CA ALA A 89 13.35 -9.33 -2.96
C ALA A 89 14.35 -10.46 -2.74
N VAL A 90 15.64 -10.16 -2.60
CA VAL A 90 16.68 -11.16 -2.35
C VAL A 90 16.43 -11.85 -1.01
N ALA A 91 16.16 -11.10 0.07
CA ALA A 91 15.86 -11.70 1.37
C ALA A 91 14.60 -12.57 1.34
N TYR A 92 13.54 -12.12 0.68
CA TYR A 92 12.29 -12.87 0.53
C TYR A 92 12.51 -14.15 -0.30
N ILE A 93 13.19 -14.07 -1.44
CA ILE A 93 13.45 -15.22 -2.32
C ILE A 93 14.35 -16.24 -1.63
N LEU A 94 15.44 -15.81 -0.98
CA LEU A 94 16.32 -16.74 -0.25
C LEU A 94 15.58 -17.44 0.89
N SER A 95 14.79 -16.69 1.66
CA SER A 95 13.98 -17.29 2.73
C SER A 95 12.86 -18.21 2.20
N TYR A 96 12.27 -17.91 1.04
CA TYR A 96 11.32 -18.80 0.36
C TYR A 96 11.98 -20.08 -0.17
N LEU A 97 13.21 -20.02 -0.69
CA LEU A 97 13.90 -21.19 -1.23
C LEU A 97 14.44 -22.11 -0.14
N ILE A 98 14.79 -21.54 1.02
CA ILE A 98 15.44 -22.27 2.12
C ILE A 98 14.43 -22.69 3.20
N GLY A 99 13.45 -21.84 3.50
CA GLY A 99 12.53 -22.00 4.61
C GLY A 99 11.64 -23.24 4.53
N PRO A 100 10.82 -23.43 3.48
CA PRO A 100 9.93 -24.58 3.36
C PRO A 100 10.66 -25.94 3.38
N PRO A 101 11.82 -26.12 2.71
CA PRO A 101 12.60 -27.35 2.87
C PRO A 101 13.08 -27.60 4.30
N ILE A 102 13.47 -26.56 5.03
CA ILE A 102 13.82 -26.69 6.45
C ILE A 102 12.60 -27.08 7.28
N VAL A 103 11.44 -26.46 7.03
CA VAL A 103 10.21 -26.80 7.74
C VAL A 103 9.83 -28.26 7.49
N SER A 104 9.81 -28.71 6.24
CA SER A 104 9.53 -30.10 5.86
C SER A 104 10.50 -31.06 6.58
N ALA A 105 11.81 -30.78 6.55
CA ALA A 105 12.82 -31.62 7.19
C ALA A 105 12.75 -31.64 8.74
N LEU A 106 12.23 -30.58 9.38
CA LEU A 106 12.11 -30.51 10.84
C LEU A 106 10.79 -31.06 11.37
N THR A 107 9.76 -31.09 10.53
CA THR A 107 8.41 -31.51 10.90
C THR A 107 8.09 -32.93 10.44
N ASP A 108 8.98 -33.54 9.63
CA ASP A 108 8.75 -34.83 8.97
C ASP A 108 7.41 -34.84 8.19
N ASP A 109 7.04 -33.69 7.62
CA ASP A 109 5.77 -33.42 6.94
C ASP A 109 4.51 -33.73 7.79
N GLU A 110 4.63 -33.70 9.12
CA GLU A 110 3.48 -33.76 10.02
C GLU A 110 2.64 -32.49 9.85
N SER A 111 1.34 -32.65 9.55
CA SER A 111 0.54 -31.54 9.02
C SER A 111 0.30 -30.41 10.02
N VAL A 112 0.15 -30.72 11.31
CA VAL A 112 -0.06 -29.70 12.35
C VAL A 112 1.20 -28.87 12.56
N ALA A 113 2.36 -29.53 12.75
CA ALA A 113 3.64 -28.86 12.92
C ALA A 113 4.05 -28.09 11.66
N SER A 114 3.80 -28.65 10.47
CA SER A 114 4.02 -27.99 9.18
C SER A 114 3.17 -26.74 9.05
N GLY A 115 1.86 -26.83 9.31
CA GLY A 115 0.95 -25.69 9.22
C GLY A 115 1.34 -24.53 10.13
N LEU A 116 1.66 -24.82 11.40
CA LEU A 116 2.14 -23.80 12.35
C LEU A 116 3.47 -23.17 11.89
N SER A 117 4.40 -24.00 11.45
CA SER A 117 5.75 -23.57 11.04
C SER A 117 5.71 -22.74 9.76
N LEU A 118 4.93 -23.14 8.76
CA LEU A 118 4.72 -22.41 7.51
C LEU A 118 4.01 -21.07 7.76
N ALA A 119 3.02 -21.03 8.66
CA ALA A 119 2.33 -19.79 9.04
C ALA A 119 3.30 -18.81 9.73
N ALA A 120 4.17 -19.29 10.61
CA ALA A 120 5.20 -18.46 11.23
C ALA A 120 6.22 -17.99 10.19
N LEU A 121 6.65 -18.89 9.31
CA LEU A 121 7.62 -18.61 8.25
C LEU A 121 7.13 -17.51 7.30
N SER A 122 5.86 -17.53 6.87
CA SER A 122 5.33 -16.51 5.94
C SER A 122 5.52 -15.09 6.49
N GLY A 123 5.16 -14.86 7.75
CA GLY A 123 5.38 -13.58 8.41
C GLY A 123 6.85 -13.24 8.65
N ILE A 124 7.67 -14.23 9.01
CA ILE A 124 9.13 -14.04 9.17
C ILE A 124 9.76 -13.62 7.84
N MET A 125 9.41 -14.25 6.73
CA MET A 125 9.91 -13.89 5.39
C MET A 125 9.60 -12.44 5.03
N GLY A 126 8.35 -12.00 5.28
CA GLY A 126 7.96 -10.60 5.08
C GLY A 126 8.76 -9.64 5.96
N LEU A 127 8.94 -9.96 7.25
CA LEU A 127 9.76 -9.14 8.15
C LEU A 127 11.23 -9.09 7.73
N LEU A 128 11.82 -10.22 7.34
CA LEU A 128 13.19 -10.29 6.83
C LEU A 128 13.35 -9.41 5.58
N ALA A 129 12.40 -9.47 4.65
CA ALA A 129 12.39 -8.63 3.47
C ALA A 129 12.30 -7.13 3.83
N PHE A 130 11.41 -6.76 4.74
CA PHE A 130 11.29 -5.39 5.22
C PHE A 130 12.57 -4.89 5.89
N PHE A 131 13.14 -5.66 6.83
CA PHE A 131 14.34 -5.26 7.55
C PHE A 131 15.59 -5.25 6.68
N ALA A 132 15.68 -6.13 5.67
CA ALA A 132 16.73 -6.07 4.65
C ALA A 132 16.68 -4.75 3.88
N ALA A 133 15.49 -4.30 3.47
CA ALA A 133 15.32 -2.98 2.86
C ALA A 133 15.63 -1.82 3.82
N PHE A 134 15.16 -1.91 5.06
CA PHE A 134 15.37 -0.91 6.11
C PHE A 134 16.86 -0.72 6.45
N ALA A 135 17.67 -1.77 6.32
CA ALA A 135 19.09 -1.74 6.64
C ALA A 135 19.95 -0.97 5.62
N ILE A 136 19.46 -0.72 4.38
CA ILE A 136 20.27 -0.15 3.28
C ILE A 136 20.60 1.33 3.52
N ARG A 137 19.71 2.26 3.12
CA ARG A 137 19.95 3.71 3.25
C ARG A 137 18.77 4.50 3.82
N VAL A 138 17.56 3.94 3.82
CA VAL A 138 16.34 4.60 4.32
C VAL A 138 15.97 3.97 5.66
N ARG A 139 16.06 4.74 6.75
CA ARG A 139 15.76 4.30 8.12
C ARG A 139 14.55 4.90 8.83
N PRO A 140 13.95 6.04 8.43
CA PRO A 140 12.75 6.47 9.13
C PRO A 140 11.58 5.55 8.77
N TRP A 141 10.92 4.95 9.76
CA TRP A 141 9.69 4.14 9.59
C TRP A 141 8.64 4.82 8.72
N SER A 142 8.56 6.14 8.85
CA SER A 142 7.66 7.00 8.11
C SER A 142 7.93 7.04 6.60
N ALA A 143 9.16 6.72 6.15
CA ALA A 143 9.51 6.57 4.74
C ALA A 143 8.90 5.35 4.07
N PHE A 144 8.65 4.30 4.86
CA PHE A 144 7.98 3.07 4.44
C PHE A 144 6.47 3.11 4.75
N ASN A 145 5.92 4.30 5.00
CA ASN A 145 4.52 4.48 5.40
C ASN A 145 4.13 3.65 6.65
N VAL A 146 5.07 3.32 7.53
CA VAL A 146 4.74 2.77 8.85
C VAL A 146 4.44 3.94 9.78
N ARG A 147 3.17 4.37 9.77
CA ARG A 147 2.68 5.55 10.49
C ARG A 147 1.31 5.29 11.08
N ALA A 148 1.07 5.74 12.31
CA ALA A 148 -0.22 5.57 12.97
C ALA A 148 -1.39 6.13 12.13
N ILE A 149 -2.54 5.48 12.25
CA ILE A 149 -3.79 5.88 11.60
C ILE A 149 -4.80 6.37 12.63
N THR A 150 -5.80 7.12 12.18
CA THR A 150 -6.91 7.54 13.05
C THR A 150 -7.85 6.37 13.32
N THR A 151 -8.58 6.42 14.44
CA THR A 151 -9.57 5.40 14.81
C THR A 151 -10.63 5.17 13.73
N ARG A 152 -11.00 6.22 12.99
CA ARG A 152 -11.92 6.09 11.83
C ARG A 152 -11.39 5.10 10.79
N TRP A 153 -10.09 5.16 10.49
CA TRP A 153 -9.47 4.24 9.54
C TRP A 153 -9.33 2.83 10.10
N VAL A 154 -9.23 2.65 11.41
CA VAL A 154 -9.32 1.33 12.04
C VAL A 154 -10.67 0.69 11.73
N PHE A 155 -11.78 1.38 12.00
CA PHE A 155 -13.13 0.84 11.73
C PHE A 155 -13.39 0.58 10.24
N PHE A 156 -12.96 1.48 9.36
CA PHE A 156 -13.05 1.22 7.92
C PHE A 156 -12.23 0.00 7.51
N SER A 157 -11.04 -0.20 8.08
CA SER A 157 -10.20 -1.35 7.76
C SER A 157 -10.80 -2.66 8.26
N LEU A 158 -11.47 -2.66 9.43
CA LEU A 158 -12.24 -3.81 9.89
C LEU A 158 -13.36 -4.17 8.90
N GLY A 159 -14.13 -3.16 8.45
CA GLY A 159 -15.18 -3.35 7.45
C GLY A 159 -14.65 -3.84 6.10
N PHE A 160 -13.53 -3.27 5.62
CA PHE A 160 -12.85 -3.74 4.40
C PHE A 160 -12.25 -5.13 4.57
N GLY A 161 -11.84 -5.52 5.77
CA GLY A 161 -11.39 -6.87 6.10
C GLY A 161 -12.49 -7.91 5.93
N LEU A 162 -13.69 -7.63 6.45
CA LEU A 162 -14.85 -8.49 6.26
C LEU A 162 -15.29 -8.55 4.78
N LEU A 163 -15.24 -7.40 4.10
CA LEU A 163 -15.50 -7.36 2.65
C LEU A 163 -14.47 -8.20 1.89
N ALA A 164 -13.19 -8.07 2.21
CA ALA A 164 -12.12 -8.85 1.60
C ALA A 164 -12.36 -10.34 1.81
N PHE A 165 -12.71 -10.77 3.02
CA PHE A 165 -13.07 -12.15 3.33
C PHE A 165 -14.21 -12.67 2.44
N VAL A 166 -15.30 -11.92 2.30
CA VAL A 166 -16.42 -12.35 1.44
C VAL A 166 -15.98 -12.42 -0.02
N LEU A 167 -15.26 -11.40 -0.51
CA LEU A 167 -14.80 -11.34 -1.89
C LEU A 167 -13.81 -12.47 -2.22
N THR A 168 -12.85 -12.76 -1.35
CA THR A 168 -11.89 -13.83 -1.58
C THR A 168 -12.59 -15.18 -1.71
N ARG A 169 -13.61 -15.47 -0.89
CA ARG A 169 -14.41 -16.70 -0.99
C ARG A 169 -15.26 -16.75 -2.25
N VAL A 170 -15.93 -15.65 -2.62
CA VAL A 170 -16.73 -15.60 -3.85
C VAL A 170 -15.86 -15.80 -5.09
N VAL A 171 -14.74 -15.09 -5.18
CA VAL A 171 -13.84 -15.18 -6.36
C VAL A 171 -13.18 -16.55 -6.42
N ALA A 172 -12.75 -17.12 -5.30
CA ALA A 172 -12.21 -18.49 -5.26
C ALA A 172 -13.27 -19.52 -5.68
N ALA A 173 -14.51 -19.42 -5.20
CA ALA A 173 -15.60 -20.32 -5.58
C ALA A 173 -15.93 -20.25 -7.08
N VAL A 174 -15.97 -19.04 -7.65
CA VAL A 174 -16.16 -18.84 -9.09
C VAL A 174 -15.00 -19.44 -9.88
N PHE A 175 -13.76 -19.24 -9.42
CA PHE A 175 -12.58 -19.83 -10.07
C PHE A 175 -12.64 -21.36 -10.07
N VAL A 176 -12.93 -21.99 -8.92
CA VAL A 176 -13.09 -23.44 -8.82
C VAL A 176 -14.24 -23.95 -9.69
N ALA A 177 -15.37 -23.24 -9.75
CA ALA A 177 -16.50 -23.62 -10.60
C ALA A 177 -16.17 -23.59 -12.09
N ILE A 178 -15.26 -22.70 -12.52
CA ILE A 178 -14.79 -22.61 -13.91
C ILE A 178 -13.68 -23.62 -14.19
N ALA A 179 -12.71 -23.75 -13.28
CA ALA A 179 -11.54 -24.62 -13.44
C ALA A 179 -11.89 -26.11 -13.27
N GLY A 180 -12.94 -26.41 -12.49
CA GLY A 180 -13.38 -27.78 -12.22
C GLY A 180 -12.48 -28.55 -11.25
N SER A 181 -11.52 -27.90 -10.60
CA SER A 181 -10.57 -28.53 -9.68
C SER A 181 -10.23 -27.63 -8.49
N THR A 182 -9.95 -28.26 -7.36
CA THR A 182 -9.34 -27.64 -6.16
C THR A 182 -7.87 -28.00 -6.02
N ASP A 183 -7.29 -28.65 -7.04
CA ASP A 183 -5.89 -29.07 -7.04
C ASP A 183 -4.95 -27.87 -6.86
N GLY A 184 -3.99 -28.02 -5.96
CA GLY A 184 -3.05 -26.95 -5.62
C GLY A 184 -3.59 -25.95 -4.60
N ASP A 185 -4.53 -26.32 -3.73
CA ASP A 185 -4.84 -25.55 -2.52
C ASP A 185 -3.76 -25.76 -1.45
N PRO A 186 -2.92 -24.75 -1.11
CA PRO A 186 -1.87 -24.90 -0.10
C PRO A 186 -2.41 -24.78 1.34
N GLN A 187 -3.72 -24.63 1.54
CA GLN A 187 -4.29 -24.28 2.85
C GLN A 187 -4.53 -25.47 3.78
N GLY A 188 -4.36 -26.71 3.31
CA GLY A 188 -4.64 -27.95 4.06
C GLY A 188 -3.95 -27.98 5.43
N ASP A 189 -2.63 -27.84 5.45
CA ASP A 189 -1.85 -27.89 6.71
C ASP A 189 -2.23 -26.76 7.68
N TYR A 190 -2.62 -25.59 7.16
CA TYR A 190 -3.12 -24.50 8.01
C TYR A 190 -4.47 -24.84 8.65
N HIS A 191 -5.33 -25.58 7.94
CA HIS A 191 -6.61 -26.04 8.47
C HIS A 191 -6.39 -27.14 9.53
N ASP A 192 -5.47 -28.07 9.28
CA ASP A 192 -5.10 -29.10 10.25
C ASP A 192 -4.53 -28.47 11.54
N ALA A 193 -3.60 -27.52 11.40
CA ALA A 193 -3.06 -26.76 12.53
C ALA A 193 -4.14 -25.99 13.32
N ALA A 194 -5.13 -25.41 12.63
CA ALA A 194 -6.23 -24.71 13.27
C ALA A 194 -7.16 -25.67 14.04
N ASN A 195 -7.37 -26.89 13.54
CA ASN A 195 -8.25 -27.90 14.12
C ASN A 195 -7.59 -28.77 15.19
N ALA A 196 -6.27 -28.70 15.37
CA ALA A 196 -5.50 -29.52 16.32
C ALA A 196 -5.72 -29.19 17.81
N GLY A 197 -6.60 -28.24 18.13
CA GLY A 197 -7.03 -27.91 19.49
C GLY A 197 -6.71 -26.47 19.92
N PRO A 198 -7.11 -26.05 21.14
CA PRO A 198 -7.10 -24.64 21.54
C PRO A 198 -5.72 -23.96 21.51
N LEU A 199 -4.67 -24.68 21.90
CA LEU A 199 -3.30 -24.15 21.86
C LEU A 199 -2.82 -23.95 20.42
N ALA A 200 -3.01 -24.96 19.56
CA ALA A 200 -2.62 -24.90 18.16
C ALA A 200 -3.40 -23.81 17.42
N LEU A 201 -4.72 -23.69 17.64
CA LEU A 201 -5.53 -22.60 17.11
C LEU A 201 -5.02 -21.22 17.55
N THR A 202 -4.65 -21.06 18.82
CA THR A 202 -4.13 -19.79 19.34
C THR A 202 -2.81 -19.40 18.65
N LEU A 203 -1.89 -20.37 18.51
CA LEU A 203 -0.63 -20.16 17.79
C LEU A 203 -0.88 -19.89 16.30
N GLN A 204 -1.80 -20.62 15.68
CA GLN A 204 -2.16 -20.45 14.29
C GLN A 204 -2.73 -19.04 14.04
N LEU A 205 -3.64 -18.55 14.89
CA LEU A 205 -4.15 -17.18 14.80
C LEU A 205 -3.05 -16.14 15.00
N LEU A 206 -2.15 -16.34 15.97
CA LEU A 206 -1.02 -15.45 16.18
C LEU A 206 -0.12 -15.39 14.93
N PHE A 207 0.16 -16.52 14.28
CA PHE A 207 1.04 -16.56 13.13
C PHE A 207 0.36 -16.10 11.84
N ILE A 208 -0.83 -16.63 11.51
CA ILE A 208 -1.50 -16.36 10.24
C ILE A 208 -2.31 -15.07 10.23
N ALA A 209 -2.87 -14.65 11.37
CA ALA A 209 -3.73 -13.47 11.45
C ALA A 209 -3.03 -12.24 12.06
N VAL A 210 -1.84 -12.40 12.65
CA VAL A 210 -1.07 -11.26 13.19
C VAL A 210 0.31 -11.16 12.53
N LEU A 211 1.17 -12.15 12.72
CA LEU A 211 2.56 -12.09 12.26
C LEU A 211 2.66 -11.98 10.73
N THR A 212 1.91 -12.83 10.01
CA THR A 212 1.88 -12.86 8.54
C THR A 212 1.43 -11.53 7.94
N PRO A 213 0.24 -10.99 8.30
CA PRO A 213 -0.19 -9.66 7.86
C PRO A 213 0.80 -8.54 8.13
N ILE A 214 1.45 -8.53 9.30
CA ILE A 214 2.44 -7.51 9.64
C ILE A 214 3.65 -7.62 8.71
N GLY A 215 4.25 -8.81 8.62
CA GLY A 215 5.44 -9.04 7.81
C GLY A 215 5.21 -8.74 6.33
N GLU A 216 4.14 -9.29 5.77
CA GLU A 216 3.84 -9.14 4.36
C GLU A 216 3.47 -7.70 4.01
N GLU A 217 2.59 -7.03 4.76
CA GLU A 217 2.21 -5.66 4.42
C GLU A 217 3.38 -4.68 4.61
N PHE A 218 4.29 -4.95 5.55
CA PHE A 218 5.53 -4.18 5.69
C PHE A 218 6.43 -4.34 4.46
N ALA A 219 6.64 -5.57 3.97
CA ALA A 219 7.43 -5.82 2.76
C ALA A 219 6.75 -5.25 1.50
N PHE A 220 5.54 -5.70 1.21
CA PHE A 220 4.88 -5.42 -0.06
C PHE A 220 4.31 -4.01 -0.12
N ARG A 221 3.74 -3.47 0.96
CA ARG A 221 3.22 -2.08 0.95
C ARG A 221 4.26 -1.08 1.41
N GLY A 222 4.94 -1.41 2.50
CA GLY A 222 5.95 -0.53 3.07
C GLY A 222 7.15 -0.33 2.16
N VAL A 223 7.63 -1.39 1.49
CA VAL A 223 8.77 -1.28 0.56
C VAL A 223 8.28 -1.12 -0.89
N ILE A 224 7.66 -2.16 -1.46
CA ILE A 224 7.42 -2.23 -2.91
C ILE A 224 6.39 -1.19 -3.35
N SER A 225 5.19 -1.22 -2.79
CA SER A 225 4.10 -0.32 -3.17
C SER A 225 4.48 1.14 -2.93
N THR A 226 5.07 1.45 -1.77
CA THR A 226 5.58 2.78 -1.44
C THR A 226 6.63 3.26 -2.44
N ALA A 227 7.59 2.41 -2.82
CA ALA A 227 8.59 2.76 -3.82
C ALA A 227 7.97 3.03 -5.20
N LEU A 228 6.97 2.24 -5.60
CA LEU A 228 6.28 2.35 -6.88
C LEU A 228 5.34 3.58 -6.97
N THR A 229 4.99 4.23 -5.85
CA THR A 229 4.19 5.47 -5.88
C THR A 229 4.83 6.59 -6.69
N ARG A 230 6.16 6.54 -6.92
CA ARG A 230 6.89 7.48 -7.79
C ARG A 230 6.42 7.44 -9.25
N TYR A 231 5.82 6.34 -9.68
CA TYR A 231 5.26 6.15 -11.03
C TYR A 231 3.74 6.37 -11.07
N GLY A 232 3.14 6.80 -9.96
CA GLY A 232 1.71 7.06 -9.83
C GLY A 232 0.97 6.02 -8.99
N PRO A 233 -0.24 6.37 -8.53
CA PRO A 233 -1.01 5.54 -7.60
C PRO A 233 -1.38 4.18 -8.19
N TRP A 234 -1.78 4.13 -9.47
CA TRP A 234 -2.19 2.87 -10.09
C TRP A 234 -1.04 1.89 -10.33
N VAL A 235 0.15 2.39 -10.68
CA VAL A 235 1.35 1.54 -10.81
C VAL A 235 1.74 0.95 -9.45
N SER A 236 1.60 1.72 -8.38
CA SER A 236 1.80 1.27 -7.01
C SER A 236 0.83 0.17 -6.60
N VAL A 237 -0.48 0.36 -6.82
CA VAL A 237 -1.51 -0.64 -6.52
C VAL A 237 -1.30 -1.90 -7.35
N ILE A 238 -1.34 -1.79 -8.67
CA ILE A 238 -1.31 -2.94 -9.59
C ILE A 238 0.02 -3.68 -9.46
N GLY A 239 1.15 -2.95 -9.52
CA GLY A 239 2.48 -3.54 -9.46
C GLY A 239 2.72 -4.32 -8.17
N SER A 240 2.41 -3.72 -7.01
CA SER A 240 2.59 -4.42 -5.73
C SER A 240 1.61 -5.57 -5.52
N THR A 241 0.40 -5.49 -6.09
CA THR A 241 -0.62 -6.55 -6.02
C THR A 241 -0.18 -7.78 -6.81
N VAL A 242 0.31 -7.56 -8.04
CA VAL A 242 0.82 -8.65 -8.88
C VAL A 242 2.03 -9.31 -8.23
N VAL A 243 3.01 -8.54 -7.75
CA VAL A 243 4.19 -9.11 -7.07
C VAL A 243 3.79 -9.89 -5.81
N PHE A 244 2.84 -9.37 -5.03
CA PHE A 244 2.32 -10.04 -3.85
C PHE A 244 1.62 -11.36 -4.18
N ALA A 245 0.76 -11.37 -5.20
CA ALA A 245 0.05 -12.58 -5.62
C ALA A 245 1.00 -13.63 -6.20
N LEU A 246 2.01 -13.22 -6.97
CA LEU A 246 3.03 -14.15 -7.48
C LEU A 246 3.90 -14.74 -6.36
N ALA A 247 4.14 -14.00 -5.27
CA ALA A 247 4.86 -14.51 -4.11
C ALA A 247 4.11 -15.66 -3.39
N HIS A 248 2.80 -15.77 -3.60
CA HIS A 248 1.99 -16.91 -3.10
C HIS A 248 2.08 -18.14 -4.02
N GLY A 249 2.76 -18.03 -5.17
CA GLY A 249 2.84 -19.08 -6.19
C GLY A 249 1.69 -19.06 -7.18
N ILE A 250 1.80 -19.85 -8.25
CA ILE A 250 0.73 -20.02 -9.25
C ILE A 250 -0.15 -21.19 -8.81
N ASN A 251 -0.99 -20.94 -7.82
CA ASN A 251 -1.87 -21.92 -7.18
C ASN A 251 -3.18 -21.25 -6.69
N LEU A 252 -4.04 -21.96 -5.96
CA LEU A 252 -5.35 -21.42 -5.56
C LEU A 252 -5.24 -20.19 -4.63
N ALA A 253 -4.13 -20.03 -3.89
CA ALA A 253 -3.88 -18.88 -3.03
C ALA A 253 -3.53 -17.58 -3.80
N LEU A 254 -3.18 -17.67 -5.09
CA LEU A 254 -2.96 -16.49 -5.94
C LEU A 254 -4.21 -15.61 -6.03
N ILE A 255 -5.38 -16.24 -6.11
CA ILE A 255 -6.67 -15.58 -6.26
C ILE A 255 -7.02 -14.69 -5.04
N PRO A 256 -7.05 -15.20 -3.80
CA PRO A 256 -7.27 -14.36 -2.64
C PRO A 256 -6.17 -13.31 -2.46
N ALA A 257 -4.91 -13.63 -2.79
CA ALA A 257 -3.81 -12.68 -2.73
C ALA A 257 -4.00 -11.47 -3.67
N LEU A 258 -4.54 -11.67 -4.88
CA LEU A 258 -4.89 -10.57 -5.79
C LEU A 258 -5.95 -9.64 -5.18
N VAL A 259 -7.00 -10.21 -4.56
CA VAL A 259 -8.10 -9.43 -3.95
C VAL A 259 -7.59 -8.62 -2.76
N VAL A 260 -6.94 -9.27 -1.80
CA VAL A 260 -6.40 -8.63 -0.60
C VAL A 260 -5.33 -7.61 -0.98
N GLY A 261 -4.43 -7.97 -1.89
CA GLY A 261 -3.37 -7.08 -2.37
C GLY A 261 -3.91 -5.81 -3.03
N ALA A 262 -4.97 -5.92 -3.84
CA ALA A 262 -5.60 -4.77 -4.47
C ALA A 262 -6.24 -3.83 -3.44
N ILE A 263 -7.01 -4.37 -2.50
CA ILE A 263 -7.65 -3.59 -1.42
C ILE A 263 -6.58 -2.86 -0.60
N ASN A 264 -5.55 -3.58 -0.17
CA ASN A 264 -4.48 -3.05 0.68
C ASN A 264 -3.64 -2.00 -0.06
N GLY A 265 -3.34 -2.22 -1.33
CA GLY A 265 -2.67 -1.22 -2.17
C GLY A 265 -3.47 0.07 -2.30
N ILE A 266 -4.79 -0.03 -2.52
CA ILE A 266 -5.67 1.15 -2.57
C ILE A 266 -5.65 1.88 -1.23
N LEU A 267 -5.78 1.16 -0.11
CA LEU A 267 -5.76 1.75 1.23
C LEU A 267 -4.41 2.42 1.54
N LEU A 268 -3.28 1.83 1.16
CA LEU A 268 -1.96 2.45 1.30
C LEU A 268 -1.91 3.80 0.56
N VAL A 269 -2.33 3.84 -0.71
CA VAL A 269 -2.31 5.07 -1.51
C VAL A 269 -3.21 6.15 -0.88
N ARG A 270 -4.37 5.76 -0.34
CA ARG A 270 -5.34 6.70 0.27
C ARG A 270 -4.90 7.21 1.63
N THR A 271 -4.29 6.35 2.46
CA THR A 271 -4.01 6.65 3.86
C THR A 271 -2.55 7.00 4.11
N LYS A 272 -1.65 6.68 3.19
CA LYS A 272 -0.19 6.75 3.36
C LYS A 272 0.27 5.99 4.62
N SER A 273 -0.40 4.87 4.89
CA SER A 273 -0.10 3.98 6.01
C SER A 273 -0.27 2.52 5.60
N VAL A 274 0.61 1.66 6.11
CA VAL A 274 0.49 0.20 5.94
C VAL A 274 -0.56 -0.42 6.87
N TRP A 275 -0.85 0.23 8.01
CA TRP A 275 -1.72 -0.34 9.06
C TRP A 275 -3.14 -0.67 8.62
N PRO A 276 -3.81 0.12 7.75
CA PRO A 276 -5.09 -0.29 7.19
C PRO A 276 -5.03 -1.63 6.45
N GLY A 277 -3.97 -1.85 5.66
CA GLY A 277 -3.74 -3.12 4.97
C GLY A 277 -3.47 -4.27 5.94
N VAL A 278 -2.65 -4.02 6.97
CA VAL A 278 -2.39 -5.00 8.05
C VAL A 278 -3.71 -5.43 8.71
N ILE A 279 -4.59 -4.49 9.04
CA ILE A 279 -5.89 -4.79 9.67
C ILE A 279 -6.81 -5.57 8.73
N VAL A 280 -6.93 -5.16 7.47
CA VAL A 280 -7.73 -5.87 6.46
C VAL A 280 -7.26 -7.31 6.31
N HIS A 281 -5.95 -7.49 6.17
CA HIS A 281 -5.34 -8.80 6.00
C HIS A 281 -5.47 -9.68 7.26
N ALA A 282 -5.26 -9.09 8.44
CA ALA A 282 -5.48 -9.76 9.72
C ALA A 282 -6.92 -10.24 9.90
N VAL A 283 -7.90 -9.40 9.57
CA VAL A 283 -9.31 -9.78 9.62
C VAL A 283 -9.62 -10.88 8.62
N ASN A 284 -9.15 -10.77 7.38
CA ASN A 284 -9.37 -11.80 6.35
C ASN A 284 -8.85 -13.17 6.82
N ASN A 285 -7.61 -13.23 7.31
CA ASN A 285 -6.99 -14.48 7.72
C ASN A 285 -7.59 -14.99 9.04
N GLY A 286 -7.79 -14.12 10.02
CA GLY A 286 -8.37 -14.51 11.31
C GLY A 286 -9.78 -15.05 11.18
N VAL A 287 -10.64 -14.39 10.40
CA VAL A 287 -12.00 -14.87 10.13
C VAL A 287 -11.97 -16.19 9.37
N ALA A 288 -11.11 -16.32 8.35
CA ALA A 288 -10.95 -17.57 7.63
C ALA A 288 -10.56 -18.74 8.56
N THR A 289 -9.54 -18.55 9.41
CA THR A 289 -9.08 -19.56 10.36
C THR A 289 -10.14 -19.94 11.38
N ILE A 290 -10.86 -18.96 11.93
CA ILE A 290 -11.93 -19.23 12.91
C ILE A 290 -13.07 -20.03 12.27
N LEU A 291 -13.48 -19.67 11.05
CA LEU A 291 -14.60 -20.33 10.39
C LEU A 291 -14.28 -21.77 9.99
N VAL A 292 -13.04 -22.09 9.62
CA VAL A 292 -12.60 -23.46 9.36
C VAL A 292 -12.83 -24.35 10.59
N VAL A 293 -12.55 -23.85 11.80
CA VAL A 293 -12.77 -24.63 13.03
C VAL A 293 -14.26 -24.76 13.37
N LEU A 294 -15.08 -23.76 13.05
CA LEU A 294 -16.51 -23.76 13.37
C LEU A 294 -17.35 -24.59 12.40
N PHE A 295 -16.93 -24.72 11.14
CA PHE A 295 -17.75 -25.29 10.07
C PHE A 295 -17.09 -26.47 9.34
N GLY A 296 -15.82 -26.77 9.61
CA GLY A 296 -15.04 -27.78 8.88
C GLY A 296 -14.71 -27.33 7.47
#